data_AF-A0A090MJ00-F1
#
_entry.id   AF-A0A090MJ00-F1
#
_cell.length_a   1.000
_cell.length_b   1.000
_cell.length_c   1.000
_cell.angle_alpha   90.00
_cell.angle_beta   90.00
_cell.angle_gamma   90.00
#
_symmetry.space_group_name_H-M   'P 1'
#
loop_
_entity.id
_entity.type
_entity.pdbx_description
1 polymer ?
#
loop_
_entity_poly.entity_id
_entity_poly.type
_entity_poly.pdbx_seq_one_letter_code
_entity_poly.pdbx_strand_id
1 'polypeptide(L)'
;MKDQDWAKLGDITPNFAGFDRVDGPNSELCGTCWSLTYGYTSRSVLVVDGPRGGSGFTTSFMLMDSLTGGKAEELGRVNVTAFQVELLDCGIAPEPTEEERKMVVGGNWYSNWIYDLYNKHILTKQL
;
A
#
# COMPACT_ATOMS: atom_id res chain seq x y z
N MET A 1 12.55 -6.91 0.81
CA MET A 1 12.17 -7.56 2.08
C MET A 1 13.35 -8.30 2.73
N LYS A 2 14.58 -7.75 2.67
CA LYS A 2 15.80 -8.44 3.13
C LYS A 2 16.04 -8.36 4.65
N ASP A 3 15.27 -7.52 5.35
CA ASP A 3 15.41 -7.25 6.79
C ASP A 3 14.20 -7.75 7.60
N GLN A 4 13.37 -8.61 7.00
CA GLN A 4 12.11 -9.07 7.58
C GLN A 4 12.18 -10.59 7.85
N ASP A 5 12.57 -10.97 9.06
CA ASP A 5 12.74 -12.37 9.48
C ASP A 5 11.42 -13.03 9.92
N TRP A 6 10.39 -12.96 9.06
CA TRP A 6 9.11 -13.61 9.33
C TRP A 6 9.22 -15.12 9.06
N ALA A 7 9.17 -15.93 10.11
CA ALA A 7 9.24 -17.39 10.00
C ALA A 7 7.84 -18.03 9.93
N LYS A 8 6.82 -17.34 10.44
CA LYS A 8 5.44 -17.82 10.52
C LYS A 8 4.50 -16.71 10.06
N LEU A 9 3.32 -17.10 9.56
CA LEU A 9 2.29 -16.15 9.15
C LEU A 9 1.89 -15.19 10.28
N GLY A 10 1.91 -15.65 11.54
CA GLY A 10 1.61 -14.82 12.71
C GLY A 10 2.67 -13.76 13.04
N ASP A 11 3.86 -13.82 12.43
CA ASP A 11 4.91 -12.81 12.61
C ASP A 11 4.69 -11.61 11.67
N ILE A 12 3.84 -11.77 10.65
CA ILE A 12 3.46 -10.72 9.70
C ILE A 12 2.51 -9.75 10.39
N THR A 13 3.04 -8.58 10.75
CA THR A 13 2.27 -7.48 11.34
C THR A 13 1.36 -6.72 10.37
N PRO A 14 1.68 -6.55 9.06
CA PRO A 14 0.76 -5.88 8.16
C PRO A 14 -0.45 -6.75 7.84
N ASN A 15 -1.54 -6.10 7.42
CA ASN A 15 -2.61 -6.79 6.73
C ASN A 15 -2.05 -7.53 5.51
N PHE A 16 -2.47 -8.78 5.29
CA PHE A 16 -1.99 -9.59 4.19
C PHE A 16 -3.13 -10.24 3.41
N ALA A 17 -2.82 -10.64 2.18
CA ALA A 17 -3.73 -11.35 1.31
C ALA A 17 -2.96 -12.33 0.41
N GLY A 18 -3.66 -13.36 -0.05
CA GLY A 18 -3.29 -14.06 -1.27
C GLY A 18 -3.82 -13.31 -2.49
N PHE A 19 -3.09 -13.36 -3.61
CA PHE A 19 -3.50 -12.75 -4.87
C PHE A 19 -3.42 -13.75 -6.04
N ASP A 20 -4.51 -13.90 -6.81
CA ASP A 20 -4.68 -14.91 -7.87
C ASP A 20 -3.64 -14.88 -8.99
N ARG A 21 -2.88 -13.78 -9.10
CA ARG A 21 -1.78 -13.65 -10.07
C ARG A 21 -0.43 -14.14 -9.55
N VAL A 22 -0.30 -14.49 -8.28
CA VAL A 22 0.90 -15.14 -7.74
C VAL A 22 0.94 -16.57 -8.29
N ASP A 23 1.89 -16.80 -9.19
CA ASP A 23 2.04 -18.02 -10.00
C ASP A 23 2.90 -19.10 -9.34
N GLY A 24 3.53 -18.80 -8.21
CA GLY A 24 4.27 -19.76 -7.42
C GLY A 24 5.26 -19.13 -6.44
N PRO A 25 6.11 -19.96 -5.82
CA PRO A 25 7.23 -19.48 -5.02
C PRO A 25 8.13 -18.55 -5.83
N ASN A 26 8.64 -17.48 -5.21
CA ASN A 26 9.46 -16.44 -5.85
C ASN A 26 8.76 -15.59 -6.92
N SER A 27 7.42 -15.62 -7.01
CA SER A 27 6.68 -14.69 -7.86
C SER A 27 7.06 -13.23 -7.54
N GLU A 28 7.20 -12.39 -8.57
CA GLU A 28 7.50 -10.96 -8.40
C GLU A 28 6.38 -10.20 -7.67
N LEU A 29 5.19 -10.79 -7.61
CA LEU A 29 4.05 -10.23 -6.87
C LEU A 29 4.11 -10.52 -5.37
N CYS A 30 4.87 -11.54 -4.93
CA CYS A 30 5.07 -11.78 -3.51
C CYS A 30 5.82 -10.60 -2.88
N GLY A 31 5.29 -10.10 -1.77
CA GLY A 31 5.83 -8.94 -1.07
C GLY A 31 5.41 -7.60 -1.66
N THR A 32 4.56 -7.55 -2.69
CA THR A 32 3.98 -6.27 -3.18
C THR A 32 2.84 -5.80 -2.27
N CYS A 33 2.65 -4.47 -2.17
CA CYS A 33 1.56 -3.86 -1.41
C CYS A 33 0.43 -3.41 -2.35
N TRP A 34 -0.82 -3.65 -1.95
CA TRP A 34 -2.00 -3.33 -2.75
C TRP A 34 -3.06 -2.63 -1.90
N SER A 35 -3.61 -1.53 -2.38
CA SER A 35 -4.78 -0.88 -1.81
C SER A 35 -6.05 -1.48 -2.39
N LEU A 36 -6.85 -2.13 -1.55
CA LEU A 36 -8.16 -2.68 -1.91
C LEU A 36 -9.25 -1.73 -1.46
N THR A 37 -10.08 -1.28 -2.39
CA THR A 37 -11.13 -0.29 -2.14
C THR A 37 -12.52 -0.87 -2.39
N TYR A 38 -13.39 -0.79 -1.39
CA TYR A 38 -14.81 -1.11 -1.46
C TYR A 38 -15.64 0.11 -1.05
N GLY A 39 -16.42 0.65 -1.99
CA GLY A 39 -17.11 1.93 -1.78
C GLY A 39 -16.11 3.06 -1.50
N TYR A 40 -16.17 3.62 -0.29
CA TYR A 40 -15.26 4.68 0.17
C TYR A 40 -14.20 4.18 1.17
N THR A 41 -14.17 2.88 1.44
CA THR A 41 -13.24 2.28 2.39
C THR A 41 -12.10 1.61 1.65
N SER A 42 -10.87 1.97 2.01
CA SER A 42 -9.65 1.33 1.48
C SER A 42 -8.87 0.64 2.59
N ARG A 43 -8.27 -0.51 2.26
CA ARG A 43 -7.33 -1.25 3.12
C ARG A 43 -6.14 -1.71 2.29
N SER A 44 -4.95 -1.43 2.77
CA SER A 44 -3.71 -1.95 2.17
C SER A 44 -3.45 -3.38 2.62
N VAL A 45 -2.98 -4.22 1.70
CA VAL A 45 -2.60 -5.62 1.96
C VAL A 45 -1.24 -5.93 1.35
N LEU A 46 -0.43 -6.66 2.11
CA LEU A 46 0.77 -7.32 1.60
C LEU A 46 0.38 -8.64 0.92
N VAL A 47 0.85 -8.84 -0.30
CA VAL A 47 0.67 -10.11 -1.00
C VAL A 47 1.69 -11.13 -0.50
N VAL A 48 1.22 -12.26 0.05
CA VAL A 48 2.10 -13.29 0.66
C VAL A 48 1.89 -14.70 0.11
N ASP A 49 0.82 -14.92 -0.67
CA ASP A 49 0.46 -16.24 -1.20
C ASP A 49 -0.30 -16.12 -2.53
N GLY A 50 -0.39 -17.23 -3.26
CA GLY A 50 -1.35 -17.40 -4.36
C GLY A 50 -2.59 -18.16 -3.86
N PRO A 51 -3.82 -17.65 -4.06
CA PRO A 51 -5.02 -18.32 -3.63
C PRO A 51 -5.18 -19.62 -4.42
N ARG A 52 -5.55 -20.70 -3.72
CA ARG A 52 -5.78 -22.02 -4.30
C ARG A 52 -7.15 -22.16 -5.02
N GLY A 53 -7.79 -21.04 -5.37
CA GLY A 53 -9.06 -21.02 -6.10
C GLY A 53 -9.77 -19.67 -6.07
N GLY A 54 -10.37 -19.29 -7.20
CA GLY A 54 -11.05 -17.99 -7.37
C GLY A 54 -10.18 -16.93 -8.03
N SER A 55 -10.79 -15.80 -8.36
CA SER A 55 -10.10 -14.62 -8.90
C SER A 55 -10.02 -13.50 -7.87
N GLY A 56 -9.02 -12.64 -8.00
CA GLY A 56 -8.74 -11.52 -7.11
C GLY A 56 -7.98 -11.92 -5.83
N PHE A 57 -8.40 -11.36 -4.70
CA PHE A 57 -7.69 -11.45 -3.43
C PHE A 57 -8.45 -12.34 -2.43
N THR A 58 -7.69 -13.13 -1.65
CA THR A 58 -8.21 -13.87 -0.49
C THR A 58 -7.52 -13.34 0.77
N THR A 59 -8.29 -12.96 1.77
CA THR A 59 -7.78 -12.28 2.98
C THR A 59 -8.48 -12.79 4.24
N SER A 60 -8.08 -12.29 5.41
CA SER A 60 -8.70 -12.66 6.68
C SER A 60 -10.12 -12.11 6.82
N PHE A 61 -10.95 -12.77 7.63
CA PHE A 61 -12.28 -12.30 7.98
C PHE A 61 -12.24 -10.87 8.56
N MET A 62 -11.31 -10.61 9.49
CA MET A 62 -11.17 -9.29 10.13
C MET A 62 -10.89 -8.17 9.11
N LEU A 63 -10.05 -8.45 8.10
CA LEU A 63 -9.77 -7.45 7.06
C LEU A 63 -10.99 -7.16 6.22
N MET A 64 -11.64 -8.21 5.72
CA MET A 64 -12.87 -8.11 4.93
C MET A 64 -13.96 -7.37 5.70
N ASP A 65 -14.07 -7.62 7.01
CA ASP A 65 -15.05 -7.00 7.87
C ASP A 65 -14.76 -5.50 8.03
N SER A 66 -13.49 -5.15 8.26
CA SER A 66 -13.04 -3.76 8.33
C SER A 66 -13.20 -3.01 7.00
N LEU A 67 -13.12 -3.71 5.87
CA LEU A 67 -13.27 -3.16 4.52
C LEU A 67 -14.75 -2.93 4.17
N THR A 68 -15.61 -3.82 4.63
CA THR A 68 -17.05 -3.83 4.31
C THR A 68 -17.94 -3.19 5.38
N GLY A 69 -17.35 -2.73 6.48
CA GLY A 69 -18.06 -2.07 7.57
C GLY A 69 -18.91 -3.04 8.40
N GLY A 70 -18.37 -4.21 8.75
CA GLY A 70 -19.05 -5.18 9.61
C GLY A 70 -19.87 -6.24 8.87
N LYS A 71 -19.65 -6.44 7.57
CA LYS A 71 -20.51 -7.27 6.70
C LYS A 71 -19.79 -8.44 6.05
N ALA A 72 -18.65 -8.88 6.60
CA ALA A 72 -17.87 -9.95 5.99
C ALA A 72 -18.66 -11.27 5.89
N GLU A 73 -19.40 -11.63 6.94
CA GLU A 73 -20.17 -12.89 6.99
C GLU A 73 -21.33 -12.90 6.00
N GLU A 74 -22.07 -11.80 5.90
CA GLU A 74 -23.21 -11.66 4.98
C GLU A 74 -22.75 -11.66 3.52
N LEU A 75 -21.70 -10.90 3.21
CA LEU A 75 -21.26 -10.70 1.83
C LEU A 75 -20.45 -11.89 1.31
N GLY A 76 -19.54 -12.43 2.12
CA GLY A 76 -18.62 -13.53 1.77
C GLY A 76 -17.58 -13.19 0.68
N ARG A 77 -17.93 -12.35 -0.30
CA ARG A 77 -17.10 -11.85 -1.39
C ARG A 77 -17.63 -10.50 -1.85
N VAL A 78 -16.73 -9.59 -2.21
CA VAL A 78 -17.08 -8.30 -2.84
C VAL A 78 -16.16 -8.02 -4.02
N ASN A 79 -16.64 -7.18 -4.94
CA ASN A 79 -15.80 -6.59 -5.97
C ASN A 79 -15.10 -5.36 -5.40
N VAL A 80 -13.78 -5.30 -5.54
CA VAL A 80 -12.96 -4.18 -5.09
C VAL A 80 -12.26 -3.53 -6.27
N THR A 81 -11.95 -2.24 -6.13
CA THR A 81 -10.91 -1.62 -6.97
C THR A 81 -9.56 -1.85 -6.30
N ALA A 82 -8.58 -2.34 -7.06
CA ALA A 82 -7.26 -2.68 -6.53
C ALA A 82 -6.17 -1.93 -7.29
N PHE A 83 -5.29 -1.27 -6.56
CA PHE A 83 -4.08 -0.63 -7.10
C PHE A 83 -2.86 -1.09 -6.32
N GLN A 84 -1.78 -1.40 -7.03
CA GLN A 84 -0.49 -1.59 -6.38
C GLN A 84 -0.02 -0.24 -5.86
N VAL A 85 0.48 -0.22 -4.62
CA VAL A 85 0.93 0.99 -3.90
C VAL A 85 2.30 0.73 -3.27
N GLU A 86 2.86 1.74 -2.61
CA GLU A 86 4.17 1.65 -2.00
C GLU A 86 4.15 0.76 -0.74
N LEU A 87 5.29 0.15 -0.40
CA LEU A 87 5.39 -0.71 0.80
C LEU A 87 5.15 0.05 2.11
N LEU A 88 5.29 1.37 2.10
CA LEU A 88 4.96 2.24 3.22
C LEU A 88 3.47 2.17 3.56
N ASP A 89 2.58 2.04 2.57
CA ASP A 89 1.14 1.94 2.78
C ASP A 89 0.73 0.62 3.46
N CYS A 90 1.60 -0.39 3.39
CA CYS A 90 1.50 -1.62 4.16
C CYS A 90 2.26 -1.56 5.49
N GLY A 91 2.96 -0.48 5.82
CA GLY A 91 3.73 -0.34 7.06
C GLY A 91 5.03 -1.16 7.10
N ILE A 92 5.61 -1.48 5.94
CA ILE A 92 6.81 -2.34 5.83
C ILE A 92 8.06 -1.52 5.46
N ALA A 93 7.90 -0.38 4.79
CA ALA A 93 9.01 0.54 4.54
C ALA A 93 9.19 1.51 5.71
N PRO A 94 10.43 1.93 6.02
CA PRO A 94 10.65 3.03 6.93
C PRO A 94 9.99 4.30 6.38
N GLU A 95 9.45 5.12 7.28
CA GLU A 95 8.96 6.44 6.93
C GLU A 95 10.07 7.23 6.23
N PRO A 96 9.80 7.84 5.05
CA PRO A 96 10.79 8.66 4.37
C PRO A 96 11.23 9.79 5.30
N THR A 97 12.52 10.10 5.24
CA THR A 97 13.07 11.27 5.93
C THR A 97 12.40 12.54 5.44
N GLU A 98 12.50 13.62 6.21
CA GLU A 98 11.91 14.89 5.83
C GLU A 98 12.43 15.42 4.48
N GLU A 99 13.70 15.16 4.16
CA GLU A 99 14.30 15.53 2.88
C GLU A 99 13.76 14.67 1.72
N GLU A 100 13.50 13.38 1.94
CA GLU A 100 12.84 12.52 0.95
C GLU A 100 11.38 12.91 0.75
N ARG A 101 10.65 13.27 1.82
CA ARG A 101 9.28 13.79 1.72
C ARG A 101 9.20 15.06 0.90
N LYS A 102 10.15 15.99 1.05
CA LYS A 102 10.22 17.21 0.23
C LYS A 102 10.35 16.92 -1.27
N MET A 103 10.92 15.77 -1.64
CA MET A 103 10.98 15.35 -3.05
C MET A 103 9.66 14.75 -3.57
N VAL A 104 8.82 14.18 -2.69
CA VAL A 104 7.56 13.50 -3.05
C VAL A 104 6.36 14.45 -3.19
N VAL A 105 6.35 15.58 -2.47
CA VAL A 105 5.28 16.61 -2.61
C VAL A 105 5.32 17.31 -3.99
N GLY A 106 6.39 17.12 -4.77
CA GLY A 106 6.55 17.60 -6.14
C GLY A 106 6.02 16.63 -7.20
N GLY A 107 4.75 16.20 -7.10
CA GLY A 107 4.08 15.30 -8.06
C GLY A 107 3.93 15.82 -9.51
N ASN A 108 4.70 16.81 -9.93
CA ASN A 108 5.13 17.01 -11.31
C ASN A 108 6.53 17.66 -11.29
N TRP A 109 7.37 17.37 -12.29
CA TRP A 109 8.76 17.84 -12.34
C TRP A 109 8.92 19.39 -12.40
N TYR A 110 7.83 20.15 -12.53
CA TYR A 110 7.81 21.62 -12.53
C TYR A 110 7.57 22.24 -11.14
N SER A 111 7.12 21.46 -10.16
CA SER A 111 6.76 21.98 -8.83
C SER A 111 7.97 22.46 -8.03
N ASN A 112 9.11 21.77 -8.11
CA ASN A 112 10.32 22.15 -7.37
C ASN A 112 10.87 23.51 -7.82
N TRP A 113 10.72 23.86 -9.11
CA TRP A 113 11.11 25.16 -9.64
C TRP A 113 10.25 26.31 -9.07
N ILE A 114 8.95 26.07 -8.86
CA ILE A 114 8.04 27.08 -8.29
C ILE A 114 8.32 27.29 -6.79
N TYR A 115 8.59 26.23 -6.04
CA TYR A 115 9.02 26.33 -4.64
C TYR A 115 10.34 27.08 -4.50
N ASP A 116 11.33 26.78 -5.34
CA ASP A 116 12.62 27.48 -5.35
C ASP A 116 12.49 28.95 -5.76
N LEU A 117 11.65 29.27 -6.75
CA LEU A 117 11.36 30.66 -7.15
C LEU A 117 10.64 31.44 -6.05
N TYR A 118 9.68 30.82 -5.37
CA TYR A 118 8.93 31.45 -4.27
C TYR A 118 9.87 31.81 -3.10
N ASN A 119 10.75 30.88 -2.69
CA ASN A 119 11.73 31.13 -1.64
C ASN A 119 12.79 32.16 -2.06
N LYS A 120 13.22 32.15 -3.33
CA LYS A 120 14.18 33.13 -3.85
C LYS A 120 13.60 34.55 -3.93
N HIS A 121 12.30 34.69 -4.17
CA HIS A 121 11.60 35.98 -4.19
C HIS A 121 11.20 36.53 -2.82
N ILE A 122 10.99 35.67 -1.82
CA ILE A 122 10.76 36.12 -0.43
C ILE A 122 12.05 36.70 0.16
N LEU A 123 13.19 36.06 -0.07
CA LEU A 123 14.49 36.51 0.44
C LEU A 123 15.01 37.80 -0.23
N THR A 124 14.48 38.20 -1.38
CA THR A 124 14.86 39.44 -2.07
C THR A 124 13.93 40.63 -1.79
N LYS A 125 12.82 40.43 -1.06
CA LYS A 125 11.95 41.53 -0.58
C LYS A 125 12.27 42.01 0.84
N GLN A 126 13.34 41.48 1.44
CA GLN A 126 13.76 41.80 2.81
C GLN A 126 15.09 42.58 2.89
N LEU A 127 15.50 43.21 1.78
CA LEU A 127 16.57 44.20 1.73
C LEU A 127 16.05 45.52 1.17
#